data_AF-A0A403QNL0-F1
#
_entry.id   AF-A0A403QNL0-F1
#
_cell.length_a   1.000
_cell.length_b   1.000
_cell.length_c   1.000
_cell.angle_alpha   90.00
_cell.angle_beta   90.00
_cell.angle_gamma   90.00
#
_symmetry.space_group_name_H-M   'P 1'
#
loop_
_entity.id
_entity.type
_entity.pdbx_description
1 polymer ?
#
loop_
_entity_poly.entity_id
_entity_poly.type
_entity_poly.pdbx_seq_one_letter_code
_entity_poly.pdbx_strand_id
1 'polypeptide(L)'
;MINTNLTITDKAIAGVEFLRNYANLAAEHHNWLVRITAEPQAIAASAIEQLVKENAELRAQLIAFQKAANPAVAVDLASGPDTTACYTPFVTGTRVCLKVHPYQRGTVVGSSISSYTEHRYYVRFDSEFEDNRWIKARNLELVPDE
;
A
#
# COMPACT_ATOMS: atom_id res chain seq x y z
N MET A 1 -4.83 4.25 24.05
CA MET A 1 -5.53 4.06 22.76
C MET A 1 -4.90 4.99 21.74
N ILE A 2 -4.36 4.46 20.64
CA ILE A 2 -3.89 5.29 19.51
C ILE A 2 -5.14 5.79 18.79
N ASN A 3 -5.32 7.11 18.72
CA ASN A 3 -6.40 7.73 17.98
C ASN A 3 -6.27 7.35 16.49
N THR A 4 -7.26 6.63 15.96
CA THR A 4 -7.26 6.13 14.58
C THR A 4 -7.36 7.25 13.55
N ASN A 5 -7.81 8.45 13.94
CA ASN A 5 -8.05 9.58 13.05
C ASN A 5 -6.82 10.43 12.76
N LEU A 6 -5.67 10.15 13.40
CA LEU A 6 -4.44 10.90 13.19
C LEU A 6 -3.67 10.40 11.96
N THR A 7 -3.08 11.33 11.21
CA THR A 7 -2.19 10.98 10.10
C THR A 7 -0.92 10.29 10.63
N ILE A 8 -0.18 9.59 9.75
CA ILE A 8 1.09 8.96 10.15
C ILE A 8 2.08 10.01 10.68
N THR A 9 2.10 11.20 10.07
CA THR A 9 2.93 12.32 10.51
C THR A 9 2.56 12.76 11.92
N ASP A 10 1.27 12.96 12.21
CA ASP A 10 0.81 13.39 13.54
C ASP A 10 1.11 12.33 14.61
N LYS A 11 0.97 11.05 14.26
CA LYS A 11 1.34 9.93 15.15
C LYS A 11 2.84 9.91 15.45
N ALA A 12 3.68 10.19 14.44
CA ALA A 12 5.12 10.26 14.61
C ALA A 12 5.51 11.45 15.50
N ILE A 13 4.91 12.64 15.28
CA ILE A 13 5.15 13.83 16.12
C ILE A 13 4.73 13.56 17.57
N ALA A 14 3.54 12.99 17.80
CA ALA A 14 3.11 12.62 19.14
C ALA A 14 4.05 11.59 19.79
N GLY A 15 4.60 10.66 19.02
CA GLY A 15 5.62 9.72 19.47
C GLY A 15 6.94 10.40 19.86
N VAL A 16 7.40 11.39 19.09
CA VAL A 16 8.59 12.20 19.40
C VAL A 16 8.39 12.97 20.71
N GLU A 17 7.26 13.63 20.89
CA GLU A 17 6.94 14.36 22.12
C GLU A 17 6.89 13.43 23.33
N PHE A 18 6.26 12.26 23.18
CA PHE A 18 6.23 11.24 24.23
C PHE A 18 7.65 10.79 24.61
N LEU A 19 8.50 10.49 23.63
CA LEU A 19 9.88 10.05 23.87
C LEU A 19 10.73 11.14 24.54
N ARG A 20 10.59 12.40 24.12
CA ARG A 20 11.28 13.54 24.74
C ARG A 20 10.85 13.73 26.20
N ASN A 21 9.56 13.70 26.45
CA ASN A 21 9.04 13.84 27.82
C ASN A 21 9.52 12.70 28.71
N TYR A 22 9.48 11.47 28.21
CA TYR A 22 9.99 10.33 28.98
C TYR A 22 11.51 10.44 29.20
N ALA A 23 12.29 10.86 28.20
CA ALA A 23 13.73 11.05 28.34
C ALA A 23 14.06 12.06 29.45
N ASN A 24 13.35 13.19 29.50
CA ASN A 24 13.52 14.20 30.54
C ASN A 24 13.18 13.64 31.93
N LEU A 25 12.05 12.94 32.07
CA LEU A 25 11.66 12.28 33.32
C LEU A 25 12.68 11.23 33.77
N ALA A 26 13.22 10.46 32.82
CA ALA A 26 14.23 9.45 33.08
C ALA A 26 15.56 10.08 33.54
N ALA A 27 15.96 11.20 32.92
CA ALA A 27 17.21 11.90 33.25
C ALA A 27 17.26 12.38 34.71
N GLU A 28 16.12 12.84 35.23
CA GLU A 28 15.96 13.34 36.60
C GLU A 28 15.70 12.23 37.63
N HIS A 29 15.58 10.98 37.18
CA HIS A 29 15.19 9.87 38.04
C HIS A 29 16.33 9.42 38.98
N HIS A 30 15.97 9.12 40.23
CA HIS A 30 16.92 8.69 41.28
C HIS A 30 17.51 7.30 41.03
N ASN A 31 16.74 6.40 40.41
CA ASN A 31 17.23 5.08 40.00
C ASN A 31 18.11 5.20 38.74
N TRP A 32 19.39 4.86 38.87
CA TRP A 32 20.36 4.92 37.78
C TRP A 32 19.99 4.03 36.58
N LEU A 33 19.29 2.90 36.78
CA LEU A 33 18.81 2.04 35.70
C LEU A 33 17.74 2.71 34.84
N VAL A 34 16.97 3.64 35.41
CA VAL A 34 16.02 4.46 34.66
C VAL A 34 16.77 5.58 33.94
N ARG A 35 17.75 6.20 34.60
CA ARG A 35 18.52 7.30 34.02
C ARG A 35 19.30 6.92 32.76
N ILE A 36 19.83 5.68 32.69
CA ILE A 36 20.51 5.19 31.48
C ILE A 36 19.59 5.06 30.25
N THR A 37 18.26 5.09 30.42
CA THR A 37 17.34 5.02 29.28
C THR A 37 17.08 6.37 28.63
N ALA A 38 17.41 7.47 29.31
CA ALA A 38 17.11 8.83 28.86
C ALA A 38 17.76 9.17 27.51
N GLU A 39 19.05 8.88 27.38
CA GLU A 39 19.82 9.18 26.17
C GLU A 39 19.33 8.37 24.94
N PRO A 40 19.15 7.04 25.02
CA PRO A 40 18.55 6.28 23.92
C PRO A 40 17.20 6.83 23.45
N GLN A 41 16.36 7.30 24.36
CA GLN A 41 15.03 7.86 24.04
C GLN A 41 15.12 9.22 23.37
N ALA A 42 16.03 10.09 23.82
CA ALA A 42 16.31 11.38 23.18
C ALA A 42 16.88 11.20 21.76
N ILE A 43 17.74 10.20 21.56
CA ILE A 43 18.27 9.82 20.24
C ILE A 43 17.13 9.33 19.34
N ALA A 44 16.29 8.42 19.83
CA ALA A 44 15.16 7.90 19.07
C ALA A 44 14.19 9.01 18.65
N ALA A 45 13.88 9.93 19.56
CA ALA A 45 13.03 11.09 19.25
C ALA A 45 13.62 11.96 18.12
N SER A 46 14.92 12.28 18.21
CA SER A 46 15.62 13.07 17.19
C SER A 46 15.64 12.37 15.83
N ALA A 47 15.87 11.05 15.81
CA ALA A 47 15.88 10.26 14.57
C ALA A 47 14.51 10.22 13.90
N ILE A 48 13.43 10.06 14.66
CA ILE A 48 12.06 10.07 14.13
C ILE A 48 11.72 11.44 13.55
N GLU A 49 12.06 12.53 14.25
CA GLU A 49 11.83 13.89 13.76
C GLU A 49 12.55 14.16 12.44
N GLN A 50 13.81 13.73 12.33
CA GLN A 50 14.57 13.81 11.08
C GLN A 50 13.92 13.02 9.95
N LEU A 51 13.51 11.77 10.21
CA LEU A 51 12.82 10.93 9.22
C LEU A 51 11.50 11.55 8.74
N VAL A 52 10.73 12.17 9.63
CA VAL A 52 9.48 12.86 9.26
C VAL A 52 9.77 14.02 8.32
N LYS A 53 10.82 14.81 8.61
CA LYS A 53 11.24 15.94 7.76
C LYS A 53 11.70 15.47 6.38
N GLU A 54 12.60 14.49 6.32
CA GLU A 54 13.11 13.94 5.05
C GLU A 54 11.97 13.33 4.20
N ASN A 55 11.00 12.67 4.84
CA ASN A 55 9.85 12.12 4.13
C ASN A 55 8.96 13.21 3.51
N ALA A 56 8.76 14.33 4.23
CA ALA A 56 8.02 15.48 3.70
C ALA A 56 8.74 16.10 2.49
N GLU A 57 10.06 16.24 2.55
CA GLU A 57 10.87 16.74 1.44
C GLU A 57 10.82 15.81 0.23
N LEU A 58 10.93 14.49 0.42
CA LEU A 58 10.81 13.51 -0.66
C LEU A 58 9.43 13.53 -1.31
N ARG A 59 8.36 13.67 -0.53
CA ARG A 59 7.00 13.83 -1.07
C ARG A 59 6.86 15.10 -1.91
N ALA A 60 7.44 16.22 -1.46
CA ALA A 60 7.45 17.46 -2.22
C ALA A 60 8.21 17.33 -3.54
N GLN A 61 9.38 16.67 -3.52
CA GLN A 61 10.15 16.39 -4.74
C GLN A 61 9.38 15.49 -5.70
N LEU A 62 8.74 14.43 -5.22
CA LEU A 62 7.91 13.55 -6.06
C LEU A 62 6.77 14.31 -6.74
N ILE A 63 6.08 15.19 -6.01
CA ILE A 63 5.02 16.04 -6.58
C ILE A 63 5.60 16.98 -7.66
N ALA A 64 6.77 17.57 -7.41
CA ALA A 64 7.43 18.43 -8.38
C ALA A 64 7.84 17.67 -9.65
N PHE A 65 8.42 16.47 -9.51
CA PHE A 65 8.75 15.59 -10.63
C PHE A 65 7.51 15.17 -11.43
N GLN A 66 6.41 14.82 -10.75
CA GLN A 66 5.15 14.47 -11.41
C GLN A 66 4.58 15.64 -12.22
N LYS A 67 4.57 16.86 -11.65
CA LYS A 67 4.15 18.07 -12.36
C LYS A 67 5.02 18.39 -13.56
N ALA A 68 6.33 18.19 -13.45
CA ALA A 68 7.27 18.40 -14.54
C ALA A 68 7.12 17.34 -15.65
N ALA A 69 6.82 16.09 -15.30
CA ALA A 69 6.68 14.99 -16.26
C ALA A 69 5.33 15.01 -17.02
N ASN A 70 4.26 15.56 -16.43
CA ASN A 70 2.94 15.65 -17.06
C ASN A 70 2.30 17.05 -16.86
N PRO A 71 2.56 18.03 -17.75
CA PRO A 71 1.97 19.37 -17.64
C PRO A 71 0.44 19.40 -17.89
N ALA A 72 -0.18 18.29 -18.31
CA ALA A 72 -1.58 18.23 -18.73
C ALA A 72 -2.55 17.52 -17.76
N VAL A 73 -2.09 16.99 -16.62
CA VAL A 73 -2.98 16.26 -15.71
C VAL A 73 -2.89 16.84 -14.30
N ALA A 74 -3.73 17.84 -14.04
CA ALA A 74 -4.08 18.24 -12.69
C ALA A 74 -4.93 17.13 -12.05
N VAL A 75 -4.29 16.17 -11.39
CA VAL A 75 -4.99 15.23 -10.51
C VAL A 75 -5.15 15.92 -9.16
N ASP A 76 -6.38 16.24 -8.81
CA ASP A 76 -6.77 16.73 -7.49
C ASP A 76 -6.54 15.62 -6.45
N LEU A 77 -5.59 15.83 -5.53
CA LEU A 77 -5.26 14.92 -4.44
C LEU A 77 -6.19 15.09 -3.21
N ALA A 78 -7.22 15.94 -3.28
CA ALA A 78 -8.26 16.00 -2.25
C ALA A 78 -9.22 14.80 -2.33
N SER A 79 -9.22 14.05 -3.42
CA SER A 79 -9.80 12.71 -3.44
C SER A 79 -8.87 11.78 -2.67
N GLY A 80 -9.37 11.19 -1.58
CA GLY A 80 -8.73 10.08 -0.86
C GLY A 80 -8.27 8.97 -1.82
N PRO A 81 -7.49 7.98 -1.35
CA PRO A 81 -6.74 7.06 -2.21
C PRO A 81 -7.62 6.60 -3.36
N ASP A 82 -7.36 7.16 -4.53
CA ASP A 82 -8.18 6.97 -5.71
C ASP A 82 -7.84 5.56 -6.20
N THR A 83 -8.45 4.60 -5.53
CA THR A 83 -8.33 3.16 -5.74
C THR A 83 -9.24 2.78 -6.90
N THR A 84 -9.21 3.61 -7.93
CA THR A 84 -10.12 3.59 -9.06
C THR A 84 -9.32 3.44 -10.35
N ALA A 85 -8.21 2.69 -10.29
CA ALA A 85 -8.10 1.62 -11.26
C ALA A 85 -9.24 0.64 -10.92
N CYS A 86 -10.46 0.97 -11.35
CA CYS A 86 -11.62 0.09 -11.28
C CYS A 86 -11.17 -1.25 -11.86
N TYR A 87 -10.81 -2.18 -10.99
CA TYR A 87 -10.59 -3.56 -11.38
C TYR A 87 -11.98 -4.09 -11.72
N THR A 88 -12.41 -3.89 -12.96
CA THR A 88 -13.66 -4.46 -13.46
C THR A 88 -13.53 -5.96 -13.26
N PRO A 89 -14.35 -6.57 -12.39
CA PRO A 89 -14.29 -7.99 -12.17
C PRO A 89 -14.60 -8.68 -13.50
N PHE A 90 -13.83 -9.72 -13.86
CA PHE A 90 -14.25 -10.57 -14.97
C PHE A 90 -15.60 -11.19 -14.62
N VAL A 91 -16.57 -11.08 -15.52
CA VAL A 91 -17.90 -11.65 -15.31
C VAL A 91 -17.84 -13.13 -15.67
N THR A 92 -18.71 -13.93 -15.07
CA THR A 92 -18.87 -15.32 -15.52
C THR A 92 -19.28 -15.34 -16.99
N GLY A 93 -18.58 -16.11 -17.82
CA GLY A 93 -18.72 -16.10 -19.27
C GLY A 93 -17.69 -15.26 -20.01
N THR A 94 -16.89 -14.41 -19.34
CA THR A 94 -15.86 -13.61 -20.01
C THR A 94 -14.74 -14.49 -20.56
N ARG A 95 -14.34 -14.22 -21.82
CA ARG A 95 -13.20 -14.82 -22.49
C ARG A 95 -11.90 -14.20 -21.98
N VAL A 96 -11.00 -15.06 -21.50
CA VAL A 96 -9.73 -14.65 -20.90
C VAL A 96 -8.57 -15.49 -21.41
N CYS A 97 -7.38 -14.92 -21.39
CA CYS A 97 -6.13 -15.64 -21.64
C CYS A 97 -5.13 -15.38 -20.50
N LEU A 98 -4.11 -16.23 -20.42
CA LEU A 98 -3.00 -15.98 -19.51
C LEU A 98 -2.03 -14.96 -20.10
N LYS A 99 -1.62 -13.99 -19.28
CA LYS A 99 -0.61 -12.99 -19.68
C LYS A 99 0.69 -13.61 -20.18
N VAL A 100 1.16 -14.65 -19.48
CA VAL A 100 2.43 -15.33 -19.80
C VAL A 100 2.28 -16.22 -21.03
N HIS A 101 1.08 -16.73 -21.29
CA HIS A 101 0.80 -17.66 -22.38
C HIS A 101 -0.52 -17.30 -23.07
N PRO A 102 -0.53 -16.32 -23.98
CA PRO A 102 -1.75 -15.79 -24.60
C PRO A 102 -2.54 -16.81 -25.45
N TYR A 103 -1.91 -17.94 -25.79
CA TYR A 103 -2.53 -19.07 -26.47
C TYR A 103 -3.39 -19.93 -25.54
N GLN A 104 -3.16 -19.87 -24.22
CA GLN A 104 -3.98 -20.55 -23.21
C GLN A 104 -5.22 -19.69 -22.94
N ARG A 105 -6.28 -20.00 -23.69
CA ARG A 105 -7.56 -19.29 -23.67
C ARG A 105 -8.62 -20.10 -22.95
N GLY A 106 -9.50 -19.39 -22.26
CA GLY A 106 -10.57 -20.00 -21.52
C GLY A 106 -11.68 -19.03 -21.18
N THR A 107 -12.64 -19.55 -20.45
CA THR A 107 -13.84 -18.81 -20.03
C THR A 107 -13.91 -18.80 -18.51
N VAL A 108 -14.20 -17.64 -17.92
CA VAL A 108 -14.42 -17.54 -16.48
C VAL A 108 -15.73 -18.22 -16.10
N VAL A 109 -15.67 -19.20 -15.20
CA VAL A 109 -16.84 -19.97 -14.74
C VAL A 109 -17.22 -19.62 -13.29
N GLY A 110 -16.29 -19.08 -12.53
CA GLY A 110 -16.56 -18.62 -11.17
C GLY A 110 -15.52 -17.62 -10.67
N SER A 111 -15.88 -16.86 -9.64
CA SER A 111 -14.98 -15.92 -8.97
C SER A 111 -14.95 -16.21 -7.48
N SER A 112 -13.80 -15.97 -6.86
CA SER A 112 -13.59 -16.11 -5.42
C SER A 112 -12.71 -14.98 -4.92
N ILE A 113 -13.08 -14.41 -3.79
CA ILE A 113 -12.38 -13.34 -3.11
C ILE A 113 -11.95 -13.90 -1.77
N SER A 114 -10.68 -14.29 -1.65
CA SER A 114 -10.16 -14.93 -0.44
C SER A 114 -9.69 -13.91 0.61
N SER A 115 -9.46 -12.65 0.22
CA SER A 115 -9.05 -11.54 1.08
C SER A 115 -9.30 -10.20 0.40
N TYR A 116 -9.14 -9.08 1.12
CA TYR A 116 -9.23 -7.72 0.58
C TYR A 116 -8.25 -7.41 -0.58
N THR A 117 -7.32 -8.31 -0.90
CA THR A 117 -6.23 -8.06 -1.86
C THR A 117 -6.06 -9.12 -2.95
N GLU A 118 -6.71 -10.28 -2.85
CA GLU A 118 -6.54 -11.37 -3.83
C GLU A 118 -7.87 -11.81 -4.46
N HIS A 119 -8.13 -11.32 -5.68
CA HIS A 119 -9.18 -11.85 -6.55
C HIS A 119 -8.68 -13.04 -7.36
N ARG A 120 -9.43 -14.14 -7.36
CA ARG A 120 -9.16 -15.32 -8.17
C ARG A 120 -10.38 -15.68 -9.01
N TYR A 121 -10.12 -16.17 -10.22
CA TYR A 121 -11.15 -16.64 -11.15
C TYR A 121 -10.90 -18.10 -11.48
N TYR A 122 -11.95 -18.91 -11.45
CA TYR A 122 -11.92 -20.25 -11.96
C TYR A 122 -12.12 -20.20 -13.47
N VAL A 123 -11.08 -20.55 -14.22
CA VAL A 123 -11.07 -20.49 -15.68
C VAL A 123 -11.20 -21.90 -16.22
N ARG A 124 -12.17 -22.09 -17.11
CA ARG A 124 -12.30 -23.30 -17.93
C ARG A 124 -11.57 -23.08 -19.24
N PHE A 125 -10.45 -23.78 -19.44
CA PHE A 125 -9.64 -23.63 -20.66
C PHE A 125 -10.30 -24.36 -21.84
N ASP A 126 -10.07 -23.86 -23.05
CA ASP A 126 -10.61 -24.46 -24.27
C ASP A 126 -9.81 -25.69 -24.70
N SER A 127 -8.55 -25.77 -24.29
CA SER A 127 -7.65 -26.88 -24.59
C SER A 127 -7.98 -28.08 -23.70
N GLU A 128 -8.18 -29.25 -24.32
CA GLU A 128 -8.41 -30.53 -23.63
C GLU A 128 -7.20 -30.99 -22.80
N PHE A 129 -6.03 -30.43 -23.08
CA PHE A 129 -4.77 -30.73 -22.38
C PHE A 129 -4.53 -29.80 -21.17
N GLU A 130 -5.40 -28.82 -20.94
CA GLU A 130 -5.25 -27.86 -19.86
C GLU A 130 -6.30 -28.05 -18.77
N ASP A 131 -5.83 -28.28 -17.54
CA ASP A 131 -6.71 -28.41 -16.39
C ASP A 131 -7.36 -27.07 -16.01
N ASN A 132 -8.67 -27.13 -15.80
CA ASN A 132 -9.46 -26.02 -15.27
C ASN A 132 -9.04 -25.70 -13.84
N ARG A 133 -8.67 -24.44 -13.57
CA ARG A 133 -8.04 -24.06 -12.30
C ARG A 133 -8.34 -22.63 -11.88
N TRP A 134 -8.07 -22.33 -10.61
CA TRP A 134 -8.14 -20.99 -10.04
C TRP A 134 -6.90 -20.17 -10.39
N ILE A 135 -7.12 -18.99 -10.95
CA ILE A 135 -6.05 -18.12 -11.45
C ILE A 135 -6.20 -16.73 -10.83
N LYS A 136 -5.08 -16.16 -10.39
CA LYS A 136 -5.07 -14.79 -9.86
C LYS A 136 -5.44 -13.81 -10.97
N ALA A 137 -6.31 -12.89 -10.64
CA ALA A 137 -6.84 -11.89 -11.55
C ALA A 137 -5.73 -11.12 -12.32
N ARG A 138 -4.64 -10.77 -11.62
CA ARG A 138 -3.46 -10.10 -12.21
C ARG A 138 -2.75 -10.87 -13.33
N ASN A 139 -2.95 -12.19 -13.41
CA ASN A 139 -2.35 -13.09 -14.41
C ASN A 139 -3.28 -13.35 -15.60
N LEU A 140 -4.48 -12.76 -15.60
CA LEU A 140 -5.45 -12.87 -16.68
C LEU A 140 -5.52 -11.57 -17.47
N GLU A 141 -5.77 -11.71 -18.77
CA GLU A 141 -6.10 -10.63 -19.69
C GLU A 141 -7.41 -10.96 -20.39
N LEU A 142 -8.18 -9.91 -20.70
CA LEU A 142 -9.42 -10.04 -21.45
C LEU A 142 -9.07 -10.33 -22.91
N VAL A 143 -9.66 -11.39 -23.46
CA VAL A 143 -9.60 -11.63 -24.90
C VAL A 143 -10.75 -10.83 -25.52
N PRO A 144 -10.48 -9.92 -26.46
CA PRO A 144 -11.54 -9.23 -27.17
C PRO A 144 -12.45 -10.26 -27.84
N ASP A 145 -13.76 -10.12 -27.66
CA ASP A 145 -14.71 -10.81 -28.52
C ASP A 145 -14.58 -10.17 -29.91
N GLU A 146 -14.37 -10.99 -30.95
CA GLU A 146 -14.47 -10.54 -32.35
C GLU A 146 -15.90 -10.10 -32.70
#